data_AF-A0A9E5T8K8-F1
#
_entry.id   AF-A0A9E5T8K8-F1
#
_cell.length_a   1.000
_cell.length_b   1.000
_cell.length_c   1.000
_cell.angle_alpha   90.00
_cell.angle_beta   90.00
_cell.angle_gamma   90.00
#
_symmetry.space_group_name_H-M   'P 1'
#
loop_
_entity.id
_entity.type
_entity.pdbx_description
1 polymer ?
#
loop_
_entity_poly.entity_id
_entity_poly.type
_entity_poly.pdbx_seq_one_letter_code
_entity_poly.pdbx_strand_id
1 'polypeptide(L)' 'MPDFNKVATVAEIPDPGKLVVECDQQIVVLFHVGGQFYCLDDICTHDGGPLGEG' A
#
# COMPACT_ATOMS: atom_id res chain seq x y z
N MET A 1 2.78 -3.15 -21.80
CA MET A 1 1.72 -2.24 -21.30
C MET A 1 1.75 -2.32 -19.79
N PRO A 2 1.47 -1.24 -19.06
CA PRO A 2 1.28 -1.37 -17.61
C PRO A 2 0.04 -2.23 -17.34
N ASP A 3 0.21 -3.23 -16.49
CA ASP A 3 -0.88 -4.07 -15.99
C ASP A 3 -1.35 -3.51 -14.64
N PHE A 4 -2.66 -3.38 -14.47
CA PHE A 4 -3.26 -2.82 -13.26
C PHE A 4 -4.05 -3.90 -12.51
N ASN A 5 -3.71 -4.09 -11.24
CA ASN A 5 -4.38 -5.03 -10.35
C ASN A 5 -5.36 -4.28 -9.43
N LYS A 6 -6.63 -4.71 -9.41
CA LYS A 6 -7.59 -4.19 -8.44
C LYS A 6 -7.35 -4.83 -7.08
N VAL A 7 -6.98 -4.03 -6.09
CA VAL A 7 -6.62 -4.51 -4.74
C VAL A 7 -7.56 -4.03 -3.63
N ALA A 8 -8.24 -2.90 -3.82
CA ALA A 8 -9.15 -2.33 -2.83
C ALA A 8 -10.14 -1.32 -3.47
N THR A 9 -11.09 -0.87 -2.67
CA THR A 9 -12.01 0.24 -2.89
C THR A 9 -11.63 1.41 -1.99
N VAL A 10 -12.03 2.62 -2.38
CA VAL A 10 -11.74 3.85 -1.60
C VAL A 10 -12.31 3.78 -0.17
N ALA A 11 -13.44 3.08 0.03
CA ALA A 11 -14.08 2.96 1.34
C ALA A 11 -13.31 2.05 2.32
N GLU A 12 -12.46 1.15 1.82
CA GLU A 12 -11.65 0.25 2.66
C GLU A 12 -10.44 0.95 3.26
N ILE A 13 -10.04 2.11 2.72
CA ILE A 13 -8.89 2.89 3.19
C ILE A 13 -9.38 4.33 3.43
N PRO A 14 -9.94 4.65 4.61
CA PRO A 14 -10.36 6.01 4.95
C PRO A 14 -9.15 6.97 4.98
N ASP A 15 -9.39 8.29 4.93
CA ASP A 15 -8.35 9.30 5.10
C ASP A 15 -8.33 9.83 6.55
N PRO A 16 -7.22 9.71 7.30
CA PRO A 16 -6.01 8.96 6.95
C PRO A 16 -6.17 7.46 7.17
N GLY A 17 -5.44 6.66 6.39
CA GLY A 17 -5.51 5.21 6.47
C GLY A 17 -4.44 4.50 5.66
N LYS A 18 -4.22 3.22 5.96
CA LYS A 18 -3.33 2.35 5.21
C LYS A 18 -3.86 0.93 5.10
N LEU A 19 -3.46 0.23 4.05
CA LEU A 19 -3.81 -1.16 3.81
C LEU A 19 -2.61 -1.88 3.19
N VAL A 20 -2.18 -2.97 3.83
CA VAL A 20 -1.18 -3.89 3.28
C VAL A 20 -1.90 -4.89 2.39
N VAL A 21 -1.43 -5.06 1.15
CA VAL A 21 -2.00 -5.99 0.17
C VAL A 21 -0.89 -6.76 -0.52
N GLU A 22 -1.19 -8.02 -0.84
CA GLU A 22 -0.37 -8.82 -1.74
C GLU A 22 -0.86 -8.59 -3.18
N CYS A 23 0.05 -8.16 -4.04
CA CYS A 23 -0.18 -7.95 -5.47
C CYS A 23 0.81 -8.83 -6.23
N ASP A 24 0.30 -9.91 -6.83
CA ASP A 24 1.09 -10.95 -7.46
C ASP A 24 2.11 -11.61 -6.51
N GLN A 25 3.38 -11.21 -6.56
CA GLN A 25 4.47 -11.74 -5.71
C GLN A 25 5.11 -10.64 -4.85
N GLN A 26 4.46 -9.48 -4.76
CA GLN A 26 4.94 -8.32 -4.02
C GLN A 26 3.94 -7.96 -2.92
N ILE A 27 4.46 -7.70 -1.72
CA ILE A 27 3.67 -7.12 -0.63
C ILE A 27 3.87 -5.62 -0.70
N VAL A 28 2.78 -4.87 -0.79
CA VAL A 28 2.80 -3.41 -0.88
C VAL A 28 1.89 -2.81 0.17
N VAL A 29 2.18 -1.57 0.55
CA VAL A 29 1.33 -0.79 1.45
C VAL A 29 0.74 0.39 0.69
N LEU A 30 -0.60 0.47 0.71
CA LEU A 30 -1.36 1.62 0.24
C LEU A 30 -1.55 2.61 1.38
N PHE A 31 -1.37 3.89 1.10
CA PHE A 31 -1.65 5.00 2.01
C PHE A 31 -2.71 5.91 1.41
N HIS A 32 -3.73 6.26 2.19
CA HIS A 32 -4.64 7.36 1.89
C HIS A 32 -4.30 8.50 2.85
N VAL A 33 -3.71 9.57 2.33
CA VAL A 33 -3.25 10.70 3.12
C VAL A 33 -3.53 11.99 2.37
N GLY A 34 -4.34 12.87 2.95
CA GLY A 34 -4.64 14.18 2.39
C GLY A 34 -5.42 14.09 1.06
N GLY A 35 -6.36 13.16 0.99
CA GLY A 35 -7.20 12.89 -0.18
C GLY A 35 -6.46 12.27 -1.37
N GLN A 36 -5.22 11.80 -1.17
CA GLN A 36 -4.40 11.18 -2.20
C GLN A 36 -3.98 9.77 -1.80
N PHE A 37 -3.86 8.90 -2.80
CA PHE A 37 -3.40 7.52 -2.62
C PHE A 37 -1.95 7.36 -3.05
N TYR A 38 -1.16 6.68 -2.23
CA TYR A 38 0.23 6.34 -2.49
C TYR A 38 0.42 4.84 -2.32
N CYS A 39 1.34 4.24 -3.07
CA CYS A 39 1.69 2.83 -2.98
C CYS A 39 3.21 2.72 -2.86
N LEU A 40 3.68 2.00 -1.84
CA LEU A 40 5.08 1.71 -1.60
C LEU A 40 5.28 0.20 -1.44
N ASP A 41 6.49 -0.28 -1.73
CA ASP A 41 6.91 -1.63 -1.31
C ASP A 41 6.78 -1.73 0.22
N ASP A 42 6.29 -2.86 0.74
CA ASP A 42 6.16 -3.08 2.19
C ASP A 42 7.48 -3.54 2.84
N ILE A 43 8.61 -3.07 2.31
CA ILE A 43 9.94 -3.40 2.80
C ILE A 43 10.70 -2.09 3.05
N CYS A 44 11.06 -1.87 4.31
CA CYS A 44 11.90 -0.76 4.71
C CYS A 44 13.30 -0.90 4.12
N THR A 45 13.81 0.15 3.49
CA THR A 45 15.15 0.15 2.89
C THR A 45 16.30 0.22 3.90
N HIS A 46 16.01 0.46 5.18
CA HIS A 46 17.00 0.52 6.25
C HIS A 46 17.28 -0.87 6.85
N ASP A 47 16.27 -1.49 7.47
CA ASP A 47 16.41 -2.77 8.20
C ASP A 47 15.61 -3.93 7.57
N GLY A 48 14.88 -3.71 6.48
CA GLY A 48 14.08 -4.75 5.81
C GLY A 48 12.78 -5.15 6.49
N GLY A 49 12.37 -4.45 7.56
CA GLY A 49 11.09 -4.67 8.24
C GLY A 49 9.88 -4.12 7.47
N PRO A 50 8.64 -4.52 7.85
CA PRO A 50 7.42 -4.09 7.17
C PRO A 50 7.12 -2.61 7.40
N LEU A 51 6.81 -1.86 6.34
CA LEU A 51 6.41 -0.45 6.44
C LEU A 51 4.96 -0.30 6.96
N GLY A 52 4.12 -1.29 6.68
CA GLY A 52 2.71 -1.36 7.07
C GLY A 52 2.49 -1.50 8.57
N GLU A 53 3.51 -1.80 9.37
CA GLU A 53 3.40 -1.92 10.84
C GLU A 53 3.88 -0.67 11.60
N GLY A 54 4.46 0.31 10.90
CA GLY A 54 5.00 1.56 11.48
C GLY A 54 4.00 2.70 11.70
#